data_AF-A0A430HST0-F1
#
_entry.id   AF-A0A430HST0-F1
#
_cell.length_a   1.000
_cell.length_b   1.000
_cell.length_c   1.000
_cell.angle_alpha   90.00
_cell.angle_beta   90.00
_cell.angle_gamma   90.00
#
_symmetry.space_group_name_H-M   'P 1'
#
loop_
_entity.id
_entity.type
_entity.pdbx_description
1 polymer ?
#
loop_
_entity_poly.entity_id
_entity_poly.type
_entity_poly.pdbx_seq_one_letter_code
_entity_poly.pdbx_strand_id
1 'polypeptide(L)' 'MADPAYQRQDLRQRDIVNHAISVQESSNTMAAIEYLKSRDIPPDVIARVLLEPQRRRGALPH' A
#
# COMPACT_ATOMS: atom_id res chain seq x y z
N MET A 1 6.32 16.85 18.14
CA MET A 1 7.33 15.78 18.18
C MET A 1 6.65 14.53 17.66
N ALA A 2 6.96 14.07 16.44
CA ALA A 2 6.36 12.84 15.91
C ALA A 2 7.06 11.64 16.53
N ASP A 3 6.30 10.73 17.13
CA ASP A 3 6.82 9.53 17.76
C ASP A 3 7.59 8.66 16.74
N PRO A 4 8.81 8.19 17.08
CA PRO A 4 9.62 7.38 16.17
C PRO A 4 8.96 6.03 15.82
N ALA A 5 8.03 5.55 16.66
CA ALA A 5 7.20 4.38 16.37
C ALA A 5 6.21 4.63 15.22
N TYR A 6 5.64 5.83 15.16
CA TYR A 6 4.69 6.24 14.12
C TYR A 6 5.37 6.30 12.74
N GLN A 7 6.60 6.81 12.71
CA GLN A 7 7.39 6.91 11.49
C GLN A 7 7.81 5.53 10.94
N ARG A 8 8.13 4.57 11.82
CA ARG A 8 8.45 3.18 11.42
C ARG A 8 7.22 2.42 10.91
N GLN A 9 6.07 2.65 11.53
CA GLN A 9 4.81 2.05 11.09
C GLN A 9 4.40 2.56 9.71
N ASP A 10 4.56 3.87 9.46
CA ASP A 10 4.32 4.47 8.15
C ASP A 10 5.21 3.87 7.06
N LEU A 11 6.52 3.72 7.33
CA LEU A 11 7.46 3.11 6.39
C LEU A 11 7.09 1.66 6.05
N ARG A 12 6.74 0.85 7.06
CA ARG A 12 6.33 -0.55 6.87
C ARG A 12 5.04 -0.63 6.05
N GLN A 13 4.06 0.23 6.34
CA GLN A 13 2.81 0.27 5.60
C GLN A 13 3.02 0.74 4.15
N ARG A 14 3.93 1.69 3.92
CA ARG A 14 4.29 2.14 2.56
C ARG A 14 4.92 1.03 1.74
N ASP A 15 5.85 0.28 2.32
CA ASP A 15 6.52 -0.86 1.67
C ASP A 15 5.55 -1.98 1.30
N ILE A 16 4.71 -2.40 2.25
CA ILE A 16 3.66 -3.42 2.01
C ILE A 16 2.77 -3.02 0.84
N VAL A 17 2.35 -1.75 0.80
CA VAL A 17 1.49 -1.28 -0.28
C VAL A 17 2.22 -1.18 -1.62
N ASN A 18 3.48 -0.70 -1.64
CA ASN A 18 4.26 -0.65 -2.88
C ASN A 18 4.46 -2.05 -3.46
N HIS A 19 4.72 -3.04 -2.59
CA HIS A 19 4.81 -4.43 -3.02
C HIS A 19 3.48 -4.95 -3.57
N ALA A 20 2.35 -4.64 -2.91
CA ALA A 20 1.03 -5.03 -3.39
C ALA A 20 0.70 -4.45 -4.78
N ILE A 21 1.08 -3.19 -5.04
CA ILE A 21 0.93 -2.57 -6.36
C ILE A 21 1.78 -3.32 -7.41
N SER A 22 3.03 -3.64 -7.08
CA SER A 22 3.88 -4.42 -7.98
C SER A 22 3.30 -5.81 -8.27
N VAL A 23 2.75 -6.50 -7.26
CA VAL A 23 2.06 -7.79 -7.41
C VAL A 23 0.81 -7.66 -8.29
N GLN A 24 0.05 -6.57 -8.15
CA GLN A 24 -1.10 -6.30 -9.00
C GLN A 24 -0.68 -6.12 -10.46
N GLU A 25 0.38 -5.36 -10.72
CA GLU A 25 0.92 -5.11 -12.08
C GLU A 25 1.53 -6.37 -12.71
N SER A 26 2.23 -7.19 -11.93
CA SER A 26 2.91 -8.40 -12.44
C SER A 26 2.02 -9.63 -12.54
N SER A 27 0.95 -9.69 -11.75
CA SER A 27 0.07 -10.86 -11.64
C SER A 27 -1.37 -10.49 -11.89
N ASN A 28 -2.12 -10.11 -10.84
CA ASN A 28 -3.50 -9.65 -10.96
C ASN A 28 -3.97 -9.02 -9.64
N THR A 29 -5.12 -8.34 -9.69
CA THR A 29 -5.72 -7.68 -8.54
C THR A 29 -6.06 -8.63 -7.38
N MET A 30 -6.50 -9.88 -7.64
CA MET A 30 -6.80 -10.83 -6.57
C MET A 30 -5.54 -11.23 -5.79
N ALA A 31 -4.42 -11.48 -6.48
CA ALA A 31 -3.14 -11.78 -5.85
C ALA A 31 -2.66 -10.64 -4.93
N ALA A 32 -2.86 -9.39 -5.34
CA ALA A 32 -2.54 -8.23 -4.51
C ALA A 32 -3.45 -8.11 -3.27
N ILE A 33 -4.74 -8.43 -3.42
CA ILE A 33 -5.70 -8.47 -2.29
C ILE A 33 -5.29 -9.53 -1.28
N GLU A 34 -4.95 -10.74 -1.73
CA GLU A 34 -4.52 -11.84 -0.86
C GLU A 34 -3.21 -11.52 -0.12
N TYR A 35 -2.26 -10.88 -0.82
CA TYR A 35 -1.03 -10.40 -0.21
C TYR A 35 -1.31 -9.37 0.90
N LEU A 36 -2.17 -8.38 0.65
CA LEU A 36 -2.51 -7.35 1.63
C LEU A 36 -3.27 -7.93 2.84
N LYS A 37 -4.20 -8.85 2.61
CA LYS A 37 -4.90 -9.57 3.68
C LYS A 37 -3.94 -10.37 4.57
N SER A 38 -2.96 -11.04 3.96
CA SER A 38 -1.93 -11.80 4.69
C SER A 38 -1.01 -10.92 5.54
N ARG A 39 -1.01 -9.60 5.31
CA ARG A 39 -0.24 -8.60 6.07
C ARG A 39 -1.09 -7.85 7.10
N ASP A 40 -2.30 -8.34 7.38
CA ASP A 40 -3.27 -7.74 8.31
C ASP A 40 -3.68 -6.31 7.90
N ILE A 41 -3.64 -6.00 6.60
CA ILE A 41 -4.04 -4.69 6.11
C ILE A 41 -5.58 -4.63 6.08
N PRO A 42 -6.19 -3.59 6.70
CA PRO A 42 -7.63 -3.48 6.73
C PRO A 42 -8.22 -3.26 5.33
N PRO A 43 -9.42 -3.80 5.04
CA PRO A 43 -10.02 -3.77 3.72
C PRO A 43 -10.25 -2.34 3.18
N ASP A 44 -10.46 -1.35 4.05
CA ASP A 44 -10.56 0.06 3.65
C ASP A 44 -9.26 0.58 3.01
N VAL A 45 -8.12 0.19 3.58
CA VAL A 45 -6.79 0.53 3.04
C VAL A 45 -6.54 -0.23 1.76
N ILE A 46 -6.91 -1.52 1.69
CA ILE A 46 -6.81 -2.32 0.46
C ILE A 46 -7.59 -1.66 -0.68
N ALA A 47 -8.84 -1.26 -0.42
CA ALA A 47 -9.68 -0.58 -1.40
C ALA A 47 -9.01 0.71 -1.90
N ARG A 48 -8.52 1.57 -1.00
CA ARG A 48 -7.80 2.81 -1.41
C ARG A 48 -6.57 2.54 -2.26
N VAL A 49 -5.80 1.51 -1.91
CA VAL A 49 -4.57 1.14 -2.63
C VAL A 49 -4.87 0.67 -4.05
N LEU A 50 -5.91 -0.14 -4.22
CA LEU A 50 -6.24 -0.76 -5.51
C LEU A 50 -7.13 0.13 -6.37
N LEU A 51 -7.97 1.00 -5.78
CA LEU A 51 -8.86 1.92 -6.49
C LEU A 51 -8.17 3.22 -6.88
N GLU A 52 -7.15 3.66 -6.14
CA GLU A 52 -6.43 4.91 -6.41
C GLU A 52 -4.90 4.73 -6.46
N PRO A 53 -4.35 3.77 -7.22
CA PRO A 53 -2.90 3.56 -7.30
C PRO A 53 -2.17 4.81 -7.84
N GLN A 54 -2.84 5.60 -8.68
CA GLN A 54 -2.33 6.83 -9.28
C GLN A 54 -2.21 7.99 -8.29
N ARG A 55 -3.04 8.03 -7.23
CA ARG A 55 -2.91 9.07 -6.19
C ARG A 55 -1.62 8.92 -5.38
N ARG A 56 -1.02 7.73 -5.32
CA ARG A 56 0.33 7.56 -4.79
C ARG A 56 1.41 8.13 -5.73
N ARG A 57 1.23 8.00 -7.04
CA ARG A 57 2.16 8.54 -8.05
C ARG A 57 2.12 10.07 -8.17
N GLY A 58 1.00 10.70 -7.80
CA GLY A 58 0.81 12.16 -7.86
C GLY A 58 1.47 12.99 -6.75
N ALA A 59 2.16 12.36 -5.78
CA ALA A 59 2.98 13.07 -4.79
C ALA A 59 4.43 13.29 -5.25
N LEU A 60 4.67 13.27 -6.56
CA LEU A 60 5.86 13.85 -7.19
C LEU A 60 5.47 15.28 -7.61
N PRO A 61 5.99 16.34 -6.97
CA PRO A 61 5.75 17.69 -7.42
C PRO A 61 6.38 17.91 -8.80
N HIS A 62 5.62 18.53 -9.70
CA HIS A 62 6.20 19.24 -10.86
C HIS A 62 6.87 20.53 -10.39
#